data_AF-A0A353GZB3-F1
#
_entry.id   AF-A0A353GZB3-F1
#
_cell.length_a   1.000
_cell.length_b   1.000
_cell.length_c   1.000
_cell.angle_alpha   90.00
_cell.angle_beta   90.00
_cell.angle_gamma   90.00
#
_symmetry.space_group_name_H-M   'P 1'
#
loop_
_entity.id
_entity.type
_entity.pdbx_description
1 polymer ?
#
loop_
_entity_poly.entity_id
_entity_poly.type
_entity_poly.pdbx_seq_one_letter_code
_entity_poly.pdbx_strand_id
1 'polypeptide(L)' 'MNYFDEAVTAMKELYGHDVAMPVATVNGDKANIRVVNAYYKENAFYITSYALSNKMKEIEKNPNVALN' A
#
# COMPACT_ATOMS: atom_id res chain seq x y z
N MET A 1 17.83 21.29 -1.53
CA MET A 1 16.78 20.30 -1.21
C MET A 1 17.38 19.36 -0.18
N ASN A 2 16.68 19.01 0.90
CA ASN A 2 17.21 18.00 1.82
C ASN A 2 16.86 16.60 1.30
N TYR A 3 17.51 15.56 1.84
CA TYR A 3 17.26 14.18 1.39
C TYR A 3 15.81 13.73 1.52
N PHE A 4 15.07 14.31 2.48
CA PHE A 4 13.64 14.02 2.65
C PHE A 4 12.81 14.59 1.48
N ASP A 5 13.05 15.83 1.09
CA ASP A 5 12.35 16.47 -0.03
C ASP A 5 12.64 15.75 -1.37
N GLU A 6 13.88 15.29 -1.56
CA GLU A 6 14.28 14.47 -2.71
C GLU A 6 13.55 13.13 -2.71
N ALA A 7 13.49 12.44 -1.56
CA ALA A 7 12.76 11.19 -1.44
C ALA A 7 11.24 11.37 -1.70
N VAL A 8 10.62 12.43 -1.18
CA VAL A 8 9.20 12.74 -1.44
C VAL A 8 8.96 13.02 -2.92
N THR A 9 9.90 13.67 -3.60
CA THR A 9 9.83 13.92 -5.04
C THR A 9 9.91 12.62 -5.82
N ALA A 10 10.88 11.75 -5.50
CA ALA A 10 11.01 10.44 -6.11
C ALA A 10 9.75 9.57 -5.89
N MET A 11 9.14 9.62 -4.70
CA MET A 11 7.88 8.91 -4.42
C MET A 11 6.73 9.39 -5.30
N LYS A 12 6.62 10.70 -5.55
CA LYS A 12 5.61 11.26 -6.45
C LYS A 12 5.85 10.86 -7.91
N GLU A 13 7.10 10.80 -8.35
CA GLU A 13 7.44 10.39 -9.73
C GLU A 13 7.19 8.90 -9.95
N LEU A 14 7.63 8.06 -9.02
CA LEU A 14 7.51 6.60 -9.11
C LEU A 14 6.09 6.11 -8.88
N TYR A 15 5.34 6.75 -7.97
CA TYR A 15 4.05 6.22 -7.48
C TYR A 15 2.88 7.22 -7.56
N GLY A 16 3.08 8.45 -8.06
CA GLY A 16 2.01 9.47 -8.21
C GLY A 16 1.06 9.23 -9.40
N HIS A 17 0.96 7.98 -9.84
CA HIS A 17 0.07 7.48 -10.88
C HIS A 17 -0.42 6.08 -10.47
N ASP A 18 -1.25 5.45 -11.28
CA ASP A 18 -1.74 4.11 -10.97
C ASP A 18 -0.62 3.07 -11.14
N VAL A 19 -0.20 2.44 -10.05
CA VAL A 19 0.90 1.46 -10.03
C VAL A 19 0.40 0.13 -9.49
N ALA A 20 0.67 -0.96 -10.23
CA ALA A 20 0.41 -2.31 -9.76
C ALA A 20 1.46 -2.72 -8.71
N MET A 21 1.04 -2.90 -7.46
CA MET A 21 1.92 -3.19 -6.33
C MET A 21 1.36 -4.36 -5.49
N PRO A 22 2.21 -5.27 -4.98
CA PRO A 22 1.77 -6.27 -4.02
C PRO A 22 1.45 -5.63 -2.66
N VAL A 23 0.27 -5.93 -2.11
CA VAL A 23 -0.10 -5.64 -0.73
C VAL A 23 -0.12 -6.92 0.10
N ALA A 24 0.66 -6.93 1.17
CA ALA A 24 0.75 -8.02 2.12
C ALA A 24 -0.04 -7.71 3.40
N THR A 25 -0.86 -8.66 3.80
CA THR A 25 -1.65 -8.69 5.03
C THR A 25 -1.37 -9.99 5.78
N VAL A 26 -1.78 -10.10 7.03
CA VAL A 26 -1.54 -11.30 7.85
C VAL A 26 -2.87 -11.98 8.19
N ASN A 27 -2.97 -13.28 7.90
CA ASN A 27 -4.06 -14.14 8.35
C ASN A 27 -3.52 -15.14 9.37
N GLY A 28 -3.66 -14.82 10.66
CA GLY A 28 -3.06 -15.60 11.74
C GLY A 28 -1.53 -15.48 11.71
N ASP A 29 -0.85 -16.55 11.33
CA ASP A 29 0.61 -16.64 11.19
C ASP A 29 1.08 -16.63 9.72
N LYS A 30 0.13 -16.53 8.77
CA LYS A 30 0.43 -16.62 7.33
C LYS A 30 0.34 -15.27 6.64
N ALA A 31 1.35 -14.96 5.84
CA ALA A 31 1.28 -13.86 4.89
C ALA A 31 0.24 -14.16 3.80
N ASN A 32 -0.60 -13.18 3.51
CA ASN A 32 -1.51 -13.18 2.38
C ASN A 32 -1.09 -12.02 1.47
N ILE A 33 -0.84 -12.27 0.18
CA ILE A 33 -0.34 -11.26 -0.77
C ILE A 33 -1.27 -11.20 -1.99
N ARG A 34 -1.55 -9.98 -2.46
CA ARG A 34 -2.30 -9.73 -3.71
C ARG A 34 -1.72 -8.50 -4.40
N VAL A 35 -1.66 -8.52 -5.74
CA VAL A 35 -1.38 -7.31 -6.53
C VAL A 35 -2.62 -6.43 -6.58
N VAL A 36 -2.45 -5.15 -6.26
CA VAL A 36 -3.48 -4.12 -6.32
C VAL A 36 -2.96 -2.93 -7.11
N ASN A 37 -3.89 -2.12 -7.60
CA ASN A 37 -3.58 -0.81 -8.12
C ASN A 37 -3.52 0.19 -6.95
N ALA A 38 -2.39 0.87 -6.80
CA ALA A 38 -2.11 1.81 -5.74
C ALA A 38 -1.68 3.16 -6.33
N TYR A 39 -2.02 4.24 -5.62
CA TYR A 39 -1.68 5.61 -5.98
C TYR A 39 -1.07 6.33 -4.78
N TYR A 40 0.10 6.93 -4.92
CA TYR A 40 0.73 7.73 -3.87
C TYR A 40 0.32 9.21 -3.97
N LYS A 41 -0.23 9.75 -2.89
CA LYS A 41 -0.58 11.17 -2.75
C LYS A 41 -0.34 11.62 -1.31
N GLU A 42 0.18 12.84 -1.13
CA GLU A 42 0.24 13.49 0.20
C GLU A 42 0.79 12.57 1.31
N ASN A 43 1.88 11.85 1.03
CA ASN A 43 2.56 10.93 1.96
C ASN A 43 1.76 9.66 2.33
N ALA A 44 0.76 9.28 1.55
CA ALA A 44 0.00 8.04 1.73
C ALA A 44 -0.22 7.30 0.41
N PHE A 45 -0.36 5.97 0.50
CA PHE A 45 -0.83 5.14 -0.60
C PHE A 45 -2.33 4.92 -0.49
N TYR A 46 -3.04 5.14 -1.60
CA TYR A 46 -4.47 4.94 -1.74
C TYR A 46 -4.72 3.73 -2.61
N ILE A 47 -5.58 2.82 -2.14
CA ILE A 47 -5.94 1.57 -2.82
C ILE A 47 -7.46 1.43 -2.78
N THR A 48 -8.07 1.23 -3.93
CA THR A 48 -9.50 0.87 -4.01
C THR A 48 -9.64 -0.65 -3.91
N SER A 49 -10.47 -1.12 -2.97
CA SER A 49 -10.73 -2.55 -2.81
C SER A 49 -12.16 -2.81 -2.35
N TYR A 50 -12.63 -4.04 -2.53
CA TYR A 50 -13.91 -4.46 -2.01
C TYR A 50 -13.89 -4.51 -0.48
N ALA A 51 -14.85 -3.83 0.15
CA ALA A 51 -14.92 -3.67 1.61
C ALA A 51 -14.98 -5.00 2.37
N LEU A 52 -15.55 -6.06 1.79
CA LEU A 52 -15.62 -7.38 2.42
C LEU A 52 -14.54 -8.36 1.96
N SER A 53 -13.52 -7.88 1.25
CA SER A 53 -12.38 -8.70 0.85
C SER A 53 -11.64 -9.28 2.05
N ASN A 54 -10.99 -10.43 1.87
CA ASN A 54 -10.17 -11.02 2.93
C ASN A 54 -9.09 -10.04 3.44
N LYS A 55 -8.59 -9.17 2.56
CA LYS A 55 -7.66 -8.09 2.94
C LYS A 55 -8.23 -7.16 4.00
N MET A 56 -9.46 -6.68 3.81
CA MET A 56 -10.09 -5.79 4.79
C MET A 56 -10.36 -6.51 6.12
N LYS A 57 -10.79 -7.78 6.07
CA LYS A 57 -10.98 -8.61 7.28
C LYS A 57 -9.67 -8.90 8.02
N GLU A 58 -8.57 -9.03 7.29
CA GLU A 58 -7.23 -9.22 7.86
C GLU A 58 -6.71 -7.92 8.48
N ILE A 59 -6.89 -6.77 7.79
CA ILE A 59 -6.52 -5.43 8.26
C ILE A 59 -7.31 -5.03 9.53
N GLU A 60 -8.59 -5.43 9.62
CA GLU A 60 -9.42 -5.23 10.82
C GLU A 60 -8.80 -5.90 12.05
N LYS A 61 -8.15 -7.06 11.88
CA LYS A 61 -7.48 -7.79 12.98
C LYS A 61 -6.07 -7.30 13.25
N ASN A 62 -5.34 -6.94 12.18
CA ASN A 62 -3.99 -6.39 12.26
C ASN A 62 -3.82 -5.29 11.22
N PRO A 63 -3.80 -4.00 11.63
CA PRO A 63 -3.75 -2.88 10.69
C PRO A 63 -2.39 -2.72 10.02
N ASN A 64 -1.35 -3.44 10.46
CA ASN A 64 -0.04 -3.39 9.83
C ASN A 64 -0.06 -4.13 8.49
N VAL A 65 0.32 -3.41 7.44
CA VAL A 65 0.40 -3.92 6.07
C VAL A 65 1.78 -3.60 5.50
N ALA A 66 2.19 -4.37 4.49
CA ALA A 66 3.39 -4.05 3.71
C ALA A 66 3.04 -3.82 2.24
N LEU A 67 3.76 -2.88 1.63
CA LEU A 67 3.76 -2.55 0.21
C LEU A 67 5.22 -2.68 -0.30
N ASN A 68 5.38 -3.07 -1.56
CA ASN A 68 6.68 -3.10 -2.26
C ASN A 68 7.01 -1.76 -2.86
#